data_AF-A0A210VY48-F1
#
_entry.id   AF-A0A210VY48-F1
#
_cell.length_a   1.000
_cell.length_b   1.000
_cell.length_c   1.000
_cell.angle_alpha   90.00
_cell.angle_beta   90.00
_cell.angle_gamma   90.00
#
_symmetry.space_group_name_H-M   'P 1'
#
loop_
_entity.id
_entity.type
_entity.pdbx_description
1 polymer ?
#
loop_
_entity_poly.entity_id
_entity_poly.type
_entity_poly.pdbx_seq_one_letter_code
_entity_poly.pdbx_strand_id
1 'polypeptide(L)'
;MTLSEAFAQLGLPPDSDGRAVRRAYAQLLKGLDQVSQPQAFMELRAAYELAMAHVRANANVQEPGAQAQLNEPQADAFVRDSLAFIARPAPGPDRPEHAEPTKQMELAETPEPPEPPEPPEPPEPPEDVANRVLDGWQCRFQPWELDAATQELRILLKRPELQGFDNREAFERQLARRIAGRTFGARSSALLLAADAVFDWRRRGVGVEPLEHILDSLARLPPMLHKVATGLLGEPNPDSARELLLTPRFLGYVEQQWQSWLKWWLPEEQLHHWGLAWHRIPIGTRASMGLVAGAKLAGLALKVLGARLAIAGLIVVAAIFVFRTIADRTSGKQVAQEKQACVNAYADRRLNGWHDVPSNKLYSLRSCRSQGVHTIPDQRGMDQAERIARVLVDPSTGWIDSSPLWGDYLRLNTKDGRAFGFERVGSVPSYCANIRAFALEGMWLKLGDVPAATALVREVAWCQAQLLAAKNEGRDNARERVTYGERHESDALWAFLRHTDAWPDGARPALPLESLVRGNTAAGFDWRLPT
;
A
#
# COMPACT_ATOMS: atom_id res chain seq x y z
N MET A 1 21.27 13.24 -15.76
CA MET A 1 19.96 13.87 -15.51
C MET A 1 19.66 13.81 -14.03
N THR A 2 19.93 14.90 -13.32
CA THR A 2 19.45 15.12 -11.94
C THR A 2 18.00 15.62 -11.95
N LEU A 3 17.38 15.69 -10.78
CA LEU A 3 16.00 16.19 -10.65
C LEU A 3 15.85 17.64 -11.12
N SER A 4 16.81 18.50 -10.76
CA SER A 4 16.84 19.91 -11.17
C SER A 4 16.99 20.05 -12.69
N GLU A 5 17.83 19.23 -13.32
CA GLU A 5 17.98 19.17 -14.78
C GLU A 5 16.66 18.77 -15.47
N ALA A 6 15.92 17.79 -14.95
CA ALA A 6 14.67 17.33 -15.56
C ALA A 6 13.56 18.40 -15.53
N PHE A 7 13.39 19.11 -14.41
CA PHE A 7 12.44 20.22 -14.34
C PHE A 7 12.88 21.41 -15.22
N ALA A 8 14.18 21.74 -15.23
CA ALA A 8 14.73 22.77 -16.11
C ALA A 8 14.56 22.44 -17.60
N GLN A 9 14.73 21.18 -18.02
CA GLN A 9 14.51 20.72 -19.39
C GLN A 9 13.04 20.78 -19.82
N LEU A 10 12.11 20.72 -18.87
CA LEU A 10 10.68 20.98 -19.08
C LEU A 10 10.31 22.48 -18.99
N GLY A 11 11.25 23.37 -18.67
CA GLY A 11 10.98 24.80 -18.46
C GLY A 11 10.16 25.10 -17.20
N LEU A 12 10.25 24.25 -16.18
CA LEU A 12 9.44 24.32 -14.96
C LEU A 12 10.29 24.50 -13.70
N PRO A 13 9.79 25.19 -12.65
CA PRO A 13 10.39 25.16 -11.33
C PRO A 13 10.17 23.78 -10.64
N PRO A 14 11.07 23.37 -9.71
CA PRO A 14 11.12 22.00 -9.17
C PRO A 14 9.95 21.62 -8.24
N ASP A 15 9.11 22.59 -7.86
CA ASP A 15 7.89 22.46 -7.06
C ASP A 15 6.61 22.35 -7.92
N SER A 16 6.74 22.31 -9.24
CA SER A 16 5.59 22.28 -10.17
C SER A 16 4.72 21.04 -10.01
N ASP A 17 3.40 21.24 -10.07
CA ASP A 17 2.42 20.15 -9.99
C ASP A 17 2.44 19.21 -11.21
N GLY A 18 1.81 18.04 -11.05
CA GLY A 18 1.74 17.03 -12.12
C GLY A 18 0.92 17.46 -13.34
N ARG A 19 0.14 18.54 -13.27
CA ARG A 19 -0.62 19.09 -14.40
C ARG A 19 0.28 20.00 -15.24
N ALA A 20 1.11 20.83 -14.60
CA ALA A 20 2.15 21.63 -15.23
C ALA A 20 3.18 20.74 -15.96
N VAL A 21 3.69 19.70 -15.30
CA VAL A 21 4.64 18.73 -15.89
C VAL A 21 4.08 18.09 -17.17
N ARG A 22 2.82 17.63 -17.16
CA ARG A 22 2.16 17.07 -18.35
C ARG A 22 1.95 18.11 -19.47
N ARG A 23 1.57 19.35 -19.11
CA ARG A 23 1.35 20.43 -20.09
C ARG A 23 2.65 20.83 -20.79
N ALA A 24 3.73 21.00 -20.03
CA ALA A 24 5.04 21.37 -20.56
C ALA A 24 5.58 20.29 -21.52
N TYR A 25 5.52 19.01 -21.11
CA TYR A 25 5.91 17.88 -21.98
C TYR A 25 5.11 17.88 -23.30
N ALA A 26 3.78 18.06 -23.24
CA ALA A 26 2.94 18.10 -24.43
C ALA A 26 3.20 19.32 -25.35
N GLN A 27 3.68 20.45 -24.80
CA GLN A 27 4.08 21.61 -25.59
C GLN A 27 5.44 21.40 -26.27
N LEU A 28 6.43 20.89 -25.54
CA LEU A 28 7.76 20.60 -26.08
C LEU A 28 7.73 19.48 -27.13
N LEU A 29 6.90 18.45 -26.92
CA LEU A 29 6.72 17.34 -27.86
C LEU A 29 6.14 17.79 -29.21
N LYS A 30 5.29 18.83 -29.23
CA LYS A 30 4.75 19.40 -30.48
C LYS A 30 5.81 20.15 -31.31
N GLY A 31 6.87 20.64 -30.67
CA GLY A 31 8.00 21.28 -31.34
C GLY A 31 9.05 20.28 -31.86
N LEU A 32 8.86 18.98 -31.62
CA LEU A 32 9.88 17.97 -31.86
C LEU A 32 9.44 16.94 -32.92
N ASP A 33 10.12 16.93 -34.05
CA ASP A 33 9.99 15.85 -35.03
C ASP A 33 10.75 14.60 -34.53
N GLN A 34 9.98 13.62 -34.06
CA GLN A 34 10.48 12.37 -33.48
C GLN A 34 11.24 11.49 -34.50
N VAL A 35 11.03 11.68 -35.81
CA VAL A 35 11.68 10.90 -36.87
C VAL A 35 13.06 11.46 -37.17
N SER A 36 13.21 12.79 -37.27
CA SER A 36 14.52 13.43 -37.47
C SER A 36 15.31 13.66 -36.18
N GLN A 37 14.67 13.69 -35.01
CA GLN A 37 15.31 14.01 -33.72
C GLN A 37 15.04 12.95 -32.61
N PRO A 38 15.32 11.65 -32.84
CA PRO A 38 15.01 10.59 -31.88
C PRO A 38 15.77 10.73 -30.55
N GLN A 39 16.99 11.29 -30.56
CA GLN A 39 17.77 11.52 -29.34
C GLN A 39 17.13 12.56 -28.43
N ALA A 40 16.71 13.70 -28.98
CA ALA A 40 16.02 14.75 -28.24
C ALA A 40 14.65 14.27 -27.71
N PHE A 41 13.98 13.36 -28.42
CA PHE A 41 12.75 12.72 -27.94
C PHE A 41 13.00 11.84 -26.71
N MET A 42 14.04 11.00 -26.75
CA MET A 42 14.43 10.16 -25.61
C MET A 42 14.82 11.00 -24.38
N GLU A 43 15.53 12.10 -24.57
CA GLU A 43 15.92 13.01 -23.49
C GLU A 43 14.73 13.75 -22.89
N LEU A 44 13.83 14.31 -23.71
CA LEU A 44 12.59 14.93 -23.26
C LEU A 44 11.69 13.93 -22.51
N ARG A 45 11.63 12.68 -22.97
CA ARG A 45 10.88 11.60 -22.31
C ARG A 45 11.50 11.24 -20.95
N ALA A 46 12.83 11.12 -20.86
CA ALA A 46 13.52 10.84 -19.61
C ALA A 46 13.29 11.94 -18.56
N ALA A 47 13.30 13.21 -18.99
CA ALA A 47 12.99 14.35 -18.12
C ALA A 47 11.55 14.29 -17.59
N TYR A 48 10.57 14.00 -18.46
CA TYR A 48 9.17 13.83 -18.07
C TYR A 48 8.96 12.68 -17.08
N GLU A 49 9.54 11.50 -17.33
CA GLU A 49 9.40 10.34 -16.45
C GLU A 49 10.03 10.59 -15.07
N LEU A 50 11.20 11.26 -15.01
CA LEU A 50 11.86 11.64 -13.75
C LEU A 50 11.04 12.67 -12.94
N ALA A 51 10.53 13.72 -13.60
CA ALA A 51 9.72 14.76 -12.96
C ALA A 51 8.39 14.19 -12.44
N MET A 52 7.70 13.36 -13.22
CA MET A 52 6.46 12.70 -12.81
C MET A 52 6.67 11.72 -11.65
N ALA A 53 7.82 11.04 -11.57
CA ALA A 53 8.15 10.19 -10.44
C ALA A 53 8.31 11.00 -9.13
N HIS A 54 8.94 12.18 -9.20
CA HIS A 54 9.10 13.05 -8.04
C HIS A 54 7.77 13.64 -7.55
N VAL A 55 6.91 14.12 -8.45
CA VAL A 55 5.57 14.61 -8.10
C VAL A 55 4.75 13.53 -7.39
N ARG A 56 4.80 12.28 -7.87
CA ARG A 56 4.14 11.13 -7.23
C ARG A 56 4.72 10.79 -5.85
N ALA A 57 6.04 10.91 -5.69
CA ALA A 57 6.70 10.68 -4.40
C ALA A 57 6.28 11.73 -3.36
N ASN A 58 6.26 13.02 -3.72
CA ASN A 58 5.87 14.10 -2.82
C ASN A 58 4.38 14.04 -2.45
N ALA A 59 3.51 13.69 -3.39
CA ALA A 59 2.07 13.49 -3.11
C ALA A 59 1.82 12.44 -2.01
N ASN A 60 2.68 11.42 -1.88
CA ASN A 60 2.60 10.40 -0.83
C ASN A 60 3.24 10.82 0.51
N VAL A 61 3.96 11.94 0.56
CA VAL A 61 4.61 12.46 1.78
C VAL A 61 3.77 13.55 2.46
N GLN A 62 2.80 14.14 1.74
CA GLN A 62 2.02 15.29 2.21
C GLN A 62 0.78 14.96 3.06
N GLU A 63 0.42 13.68 3.28
CA GLU A 63 -0.74 13.30 4.11
C GLU A 63 -0.43 12.30 5.23
N PRO A 64 -0.57 12.73 6.49
CA PRO A 64 -0.97 11.89 7.61
C PRO A 64 -2.32 12.38 8.17
N GLY A 65 -3.44 11.92 7.58
CA GLY A 65 -4.74 11.99 8.25
C GLY A 65 -5.94 12.52 7.45
N ALA A 66 -6.40 11.76 6.46
CA ALA A 66 -7.79 11.82 6.00
C ALA A 66 -8.30 10.40 5.73
N GLN A 67 -9.29 9.94 6.51
CA GLN A 67 -9.95 8.66 6.24
C GLN A 67 -10.86 8.80 5.01
N ALA A 68 -10.85 7.80 4.14
CA ALA A 68 -11.67 7.79 2.93
C ALA A 68 -13.17 7.85 3.28
N GLN A 69 -13.83 8.97 2.95
CA GLN A 69 -15.26 9.03 2.75
C GLN A 69 -15.52 9.11 1.24
N LEU A 70 -16.01 8.01 0.68
CA LEU A 70 -16.54 7.97 -0.67
C LEU A 70 -17.84 8.79 -0.71
N ASN A 71 -17.79 9.98 -1.34
CA ASN A 71 -18.94 10.74 -1.79
C ASN A 71 -18.51 11.65 -2.97
N GLU A 72 -18.69 11.17 -4.18
CA GLU A 72 -19.17 12.04 -5.28
C GLU A 72 -20.69 12.26 -5.05
N PRO A 73 -21.31 13.36 -5.53
CA PRO A 73 -20.88 14.17 -6.68
C PRO A 73 -20.89 15.71 -6.47
N GLN A 74 -20.23 16.44 -7.38
CA GLN A 74 -20.73 17.64 -8.08
C GLN A 74 -19.58 18.40 -8.78
N ALA A 75 -19.23 17.97 -9.99
CA ALA A 75 -18.36 18.72 -10.90
C ALA A 75 -19.20 19.67 -11.78
N ASP A 76 -19.92 20.62 -11.16
CA ASP A 76 -20.80 21.57 -11.87
C ASP A 76 -20.75 22.97 -11.21
N ALA A 77 -19.64 23.70 -11.44
CA ALA A 77 -19.51 25.12 -11.07
C ALA A 77 -18.38 25.87 -11.81
N PHE A 78 -17.22 25.22 -12.01
CA PHE A 78 -15.96 25.94 -12.28
C PHE A 78 -15.62 26.24 -13.76
N VAL A 79 -16.55 26.04 -14.70
CA VAL A 79 -16.32 26.28 -16.15
C VAL A 79 -17.05 27.53 -16.68
N ARG A 80 -17.97 28.13 -15.89
CA ARG A 80 -18.75 29.30 -16.35
C ARG A 80 -18.09 30.67 -16.13
N ASP A 81 -17.01 30.76 -15.37
CA ASP A 81 -16.45 32.06 -14.89
C ASP A 81 -15.13 32.48 -15.57
N SER A 82 -14.76 31.85 -16.69
CA SER A 82 -13.48 32.10 -17.39
C SER A 82 -13.61 32.56 -18.85
N LEU A 83 -14.80 33.02 -19.27
CA LEU A 83 -15.04 33.59 -20.62
C LEU A 83 -15.71 34.98 -20.61
N ALA A 84 -15.79 35.65 -19.45
CA ALA A 84 -16.43 36.96 -19.30
C ALA A 84 -15.47 38.16 -19.28
N PHE A 85 -14.21 38.01 -19.72
CA PHE A 85 -13.17 39.06 -19.62
C PHE A 85 -12.39 39.34 -20.92
N ILE A 86 -13.03 39.20 -22.10
CA ILE A 86 -12.68 39.96 -23.33
C ILE A 86 -13.99 40.13 -24.13
N ALA A 87 -14.50 41.33 -24.48
CA ALA A 87 -14.24 42.69 -23.99
C ALA A 87 -15.47 43.59 -24.29
N ARG A 88 -15.51 44.82 -23.75
CA ARG A 88 -16.44 45.90 -24.18
C ARG A 88 -15.65 47.20 -24.40
N PRO A 89 -15.78 47.87 -25.55
CA PRO A 89 -15.54 49.30 -25.67
C PRO A 89 -16.78 50.10 -25.22
N ALA A 90 -16.61 51.42 -25.06
CA ALA A 90 -17.50 52.34 -24.36
C ALA A 90 -18.57 53.01 -25.29
N PRO A 91 -19.52 53.81 -24.77
CA PRO A 91 -20.79 54.11 -25.44
C PRO A 91 -20.77 55.32 -26.40
N GLY A 92 -21.68 55.33 -27.36
CA GLY A 92 -22.08 56.52 -28.13
C GLY A 92 -23.23 57.30 -27.44
N PRO A 93 -23.36 58.61 -27.68
CA PRO A 93 -24.27 59.49 -26.93
C PRO A 93 -25.71 59.55 -27.49
N ASP A 94 -26.58 60.15 -26.69
CA ASP A 94 -28.02 60.27 -26.93
C ASP A 94 -28.46 61.18 -28.09
N ARG A 95 -29.72 60.92 -28.47
CA ARG A 95 -30.65 61.61 -29.39
C ARG A 95 -30.61 63.15 -29.33
N PRO A 96 -31.10 63.85 -30.39
CA PRO A 96 -32.52 64.20 -30.35
C PRO A 96 -33.31 64.05 -31.67
N GLU A 97 -34.62 64.06 -31.44
CA GLU A 97 -35.79 64.03 -32.33
C GLU A 97 -35.94 65.27 -33.23
N HIS A 98 -36.40 65.12 -34.50
CA HIS A 98 -37.38 66.00 -35.17
C HIS A 98 -37.80 65.53 -36.59
N ALA A 99 -39.10 65.73 -36.90
CA ALA A 99 -39.76 65.91 -38.22
C ALA A 99 -39.81 64.78 -39.29
N GLU A 100 -41.05 64.39 -39.63
CA GLU A 100 -41.46 63.81 -40.93
C GLU A 100 -41.34 64.85 -42.07
N PRO A 101 -41.21 64.48 -43.38
CA PRO A 101 -42.40 64.09 -44.18
C PRO A 101 -42.22 63.03 -45.30
N THR A 102 -43.27 62.21 -45.45
CA THR A 102 -43.90 61.67 -46.68
C THR A 102 -43.18 61.74 -48.04
N LYS A 103 -42.94 60.57 -48.69
CA LYS A 103 -43.37 60.33 -50.10
C LYS A 103 -43.36 58.85 -50.54
N GLN A 104 -44.06 58.59 -51.65
CA GLN A 104 -44.41 57.28 -52.23
C GLN A 104 -43.47 56.89 -53.40
N MET A 105 -43.58 55.63 -53.85
CA MET A 105 -43.09 55.10 -55.15
C MET A 105 -41.55 55.06 -55.32
N GLU A 106 -40.94 54.22 -56.17
CA GLU A 106 -41.48 53.26 -57.15
C GLU A 106 -40.57 52.02 -57.29
N LEU A 107 -41.05 51.02 -58.02
CA LEU A 107 -40.38 49.75 -58.31
C LEU A 107 -39.19 49.93 -59.28
N ALA A 108 -38.01 49.40 -58.95
CA ALA A 108 -36.89 49.28 -59.89
C ALA A 108 -36.04 48.03 -59.58
N GLU A 109 -36.23 46.96 -60.34
CA GLU A 109 -35.31 45.81 -60.34
C GLU A 109 -33.93 46.26 -60.81
N THR A 110 -32.90 46.01 -59.99
CA THR A 110 -31.49 46.15 -60.36
C THR A 110 -30.86 44.76 -60.24
N PRO A 111 -30.04 44.29 -61.20
CA PRO A 111 -29.49 42.93 -61.14
C PRO A 111 -28.59 42.74 -59.91
N GLU A 112 -28.82 41.66 -59.19
CA GLU A 112 -28.04 41.27 -58.02
C GLU A 112 -26.58 40.93 -58.44
N PRO A 113 -25.56 41.51 -57.79
CA PRO A 113 -24.17 41.13 -58.04
C PRO A 113 -23.94 39.66 -57.64
N PRO A 114 -23.02 38.93 -58.29
CA PRO A 114 -22.73 37.55 -57.90
C PRO A 114 -22.24 37.52 -56.45
N GLU A 115 -22.87 36.70 -55.62
CA GLU A 115 -22.46 36.52 -54.22
C GLU A 115 -20.97 36.14 -54.15
N PRO A 116 -20.19 36.78 -53.24
CA PRO A 116 -18.84 36.32 -52.97
C PRO A 116 -18.90 34.88 -52.43
N PRO A 117 -17.96 33.99 -52.82
CA PRO A 117 -17.99 32.60 -52.39
C PRO A 117 -17.98 32.53 -50.87
N GLU A 118 -18.89 31.74 -50.30
CA GLU A 118 -18.97 31.54 -48.84
C GLU A 118 -17.57 31.15 -48.29
N PRO A 119 -17.14 31.76 -47.18
CA PRO A 119 -15.88 31.37 -46.56
C PRO A 119 -15.95 29.89 -46.20
N PRO A 120 -14.90 29.09 -46.50
CA PRO A 120 -14.95 27.65 -46.30
C PRO A 120 -15.25 27.34 -44.83
N GLU A 121 -16.26 26.49 -44.60
CA GLU A 121 -16.64 26.06 -43.26
C GLU A 121 -15.40 25.57 -42.49
N PRO A 122 -15.23 25.94 -41.21
CA PRO A 122 -14.09 25.49 -40.43
C PRO A 122 -14.07 23.96 -40.40
N PRO A 123 -12.90 23.32 -40.64
CA PRO A 123 -12.83 21.88 -40.78
C PRO A 123 -13.35 21.20 -39.51
N GLU A 124 -14.31 20.30 -39.69
CA GLU A 124 -14.98 19.59 -38.60
C GLU A 124 -13.96 18.84 -37.71
N PRO A 125 -14.11 18.87 -36.38
CA PRO A 125 -13.20 18.14 -35.50
C PRO A 125 -13.16 16.64 -35.81
N PRO A 126 -11.96 16.00 -35.84
CA PRO A 126 -11.83 14.58 -36.15
C PRO A 126 -12.67 13.64 -35.27
N GLU A 127 -12.93 14.00 -34.01
CA GLU A 127 -13.77 13.21 -33.11
C GLU A 127 -15.27 13.27 -33.49
N ASP A 128 -15.75 14.36 -34.08
CA ASP A 128 -17.14 14.51 -34.53
C ASP A 128 -17.38 13.76 -35.85
N VAL A 129 -16.43 13.86 -36.79
CA VAL A 129 -16.38 13.00 -38.00
C VAL A 129 -16.44 11.52 -37.61
N ALA A 130 -15.59 11.11 -36.66
CA ALA A 130 -15.54 9.74 -36.17
C ALA A 130 -16.87 9.29 -35.55
N ASN A 131 -17.49 10.12 -34.71
CA ASN A 131 -18.78 9.82 -34.09
C ASN A 131 -19.88 9.71 -35.16
N ARG A 132 -20.03 10.68 -36.06
CA ARG A 132 -21.03 10.61 -37.16
C ARG A 132 -20.89 9.33 -37.99
N VAL A 133 -19.67 8.94 -38.36
CA VAL A 133 -19.45 7.73 -39.15
C VAL A 133 -19.83 6.45 -38.37
N LEU A 134 -19.57 6.42 -37.05
CA LEU A 134 -19.94 5.31 -36.17
C LEU A 134 -21.46 5.28 -35.86
N ASP A 135 -22.11 6.44 -35.69
CA ASP A 135 -23.55 6.56 -35.47
C ASP A 135 -24.35 6.20 -36.73
N GLY A 136 -23.83 6.54 -37.91
CA GLY A 136 -24.37 6.13 -39.20
C GLY A 136 -24.03 4.69 -39.62
N TRP A 137 -23.29 3.92 -38.81
CA TRP A 137 -22.91 2.54 -39.17
C TRP A 137 -23.95 1.51 -38.72
N GLN A 138 -24.74 1.05 -39.69
CA GLN A 138 -25.62 -0.12 -39.54
C GLN A 138 -24.81 -1.41 -39.74
N CYS A 139 -24.33 -2.02 -38.66
CA CYS A 139 -23.67 -3.34 -38.69
C CYS A 139 -24.62 -4.42 -39.20
N ARG A 140 -24.34 -5.06 -40.34
CA ARG A 140 -25.24 -6.06 -40.95
C ARG A 140 -24.87 -7.50 -40.58
N PHE A 141 -23.60 -7.77 -40.31
CA PHE A 141 -23.09 -9.05 -39.82
C PHE A 141 -23.74 -9.50 -38.49
N GLN A 142 -23.80 -10.82 -38.28
CA GLN A 142 -24.23 -11.45 -37.03
C GLN A 142 -23.09 -11.55 -36.01
N PRO A 143 -23.37 -11.70 -34.70
CA PRO A 143 -22.34 -11.77 -33.64
C PRO A 143 -21.21 -12.80 -33.84
N TRP A 144 -21.46 -13.85 -34.64
CA TRP A 144 -20.49 -14.90 -34.99
C TRP A 144 -19.65 -14.63 -36.25
N GLU A 145 -20.05 -13.69 -37.10
CA GLU A 145 -19.50 -13.55 -38.46
C GLU A 145 -18.25 -12.66 -38.48
N LEU A 146 -17.14 -13.16 -37.92
CA LEU A 146 -15.86 -12.44 -37.83
C LEU A 146 -15.35 -11.95 -39.20
N ASP A 147 -15.44 -12.77 -40.25
CA ASP A 147 -14.98 -12.39 -41.59
C ASP A 147 -15.84 -11.28 -42.19
N ALA A 148 -17.16 -11.32 -41.97
CA ALA A 148 -18.08 -10.27 -42.41
C ALA A 148 -17.85 -8.96 -41.63
N ALA A 149 -17.66 -9.03 -40.31
CA ALA A 149 -17.30 -7.88 -39.47
C ALA A 149 -15.98 -7.22 -39.95
N THR A 150 -14.97 -8.05 -40.24
CA THR A 150 -13.67 -7.59 -40.76
C THR A 150 -13.82 -6.94 -42.13
N GLN A 151 -14.65 -7.50 -43.01
CA GLN A 151 -14.88 -6.95 -44.34
C GLN A 151 -15.71 -5.66 -44.30
N GLU A 152 -16.75 -5.57 -43.47
CA GLU A 152 -17.51 -4.34 -43.25
C GLU A 152 -16.61 -3.22 -42.71
N LEU A 153 -15.77 -3.51 -41.72
CA LEU A 153 -14.82 -2.52 -41.17
C LEU A 153 -13.83 -2.03 -42.23
N ARG A 154 -13.31 -2.93 -43.09
CA ARG A 154 -12.47 -2.56 -44.24
C ARG A 154 -13.20 -1.75 -45.32
N ILE A 155 -14.51 -1.92 -45.49
CA ILE A 155 -15.33 -1.10 -46.39
C ILE A 155 -15.56 0.29 -45.76
N LEU A 156 -15.85 0.34 -44.46
CA LEU A 156 -16.07 1.58 -43.72
C LEU A 156 -14.83 2.49 -43.75
N LEU A 157 -13.64 1.92 -43.56
CA LEU A 157 -12.35 2.64 -43.65
C LEU A 157 -11.99 3.15 -45.05
N LYS A 158 -12.74 2.79 -46.11
CA LYS A 158 -12.55 3.36 -47.46
C LYS A 158 -13.34 4.64 -47.70
N ARG A 159 -14.24 5.01 -46.81
CA ARG A 159 -15.02 6.26 -46.90
C ARG A 159 -14.09 7.48 -46.99
N PRO A 160 -14.38 8.48 -47.85
CA PRO A 160 -13.50 9.64 -48.05
C PRO A 160 -13.22 10.40 -46.75
N GLU A 161 -14.20 10.46 -45.84
CA GLU A 161 -14.10 11.11 -44.52
C GLU A 161 -13.01 10.48 -43.62
N LEU A 162 -12.68 9.20 -43.83
CA LEU A 162 -11.70 8.44 -43.05
C LEU A 162 -10.36 8.22 -43.78
N GLN A 163 -10.14 8.85 -44.94
CA GLN A 163 -8.85 8.82 -45.63
C GLN A 163 -7.79 9.72 -44.97
N GLY A 164 -8.23 10.77 -44.26
CA GLY A 164 -7.35 11.64 -43.47
C GLY A 164 -6.82 10.94 -42.23
N PHE A 165 -5.54 11.16 -41.91
CA PHE A 165 -4.85 10.50 -40.79
C PHE A 165 -5.54 10.77 -39.44
N ASP A 166 -5.80 12.04 -39.13
CA ASP A 166 -6.39 12.45 -37.84
C ASP A 166 -7.82 11.88 -37.65
N ASN A 167 -8.63 11.92 -38.71
CA ASN A 167 -9.98 11.35 -38.71
C ASN A 167 -9.95 9.83 -38.52
N ARG A 168 -8.96 9.15 -39.11
CA ARG A 168 -8.78 7.71 -38.96
C ARG A 168 -8.30 7.33 -37.55
N GLU A 169 -7.40 8.09 -36.95
CA GLU A 169 -6.96 7.88 -35.56
C GLU A 169 -8.11 8.14 -34.58
N ALA A 170 -8.86 9.24 -34.77
CA ALA A 170 -10.06 9.53 -33.99
C ALA A 170 -11.11 8.42 -34.12
N PHE A 171 -11.35 7.92 -35.34
CA PHE A 171 -12.25 6.79 -35.59
C PHE A 171 -11.79 5.52 -34.87
N GLU A 172 -10.51 5.15 -34.96
CA GLU A 172 -9.92 3.99 -34.28
C GLU A 172 -10.13 4.09 -32.75
N ARG A 173 -9.89 5.28 -32.18
CA ARG A 173 -10.06 5.57 -30.74
C ARG A 173 -11.53 5.53 -30.29
N GLN A 174 -12.46 6.11 -31.05
CA GLN A 174 -13.88 6.08 -30.70
C GLN A 174 -14.50 4.68 -30.91
N LEU A 175 -14.06 3.94 -31.92
CA LEU A 175 -14.45 2.55 -32.14
C LEU A 175 -14.03 1.67 -30.95
N ALA A 176 -12.78 1.81 -30.47
CA ALA A 176 -12.30 1.11 -29.28
C ALA A 176 -13.15 1.43 -28.03
N ARG A 177 -13.45 2.71 -27.77
CA ARG A 177 -14.32 3.12 -26.65
C ARG A 177 -15.73 2.50 -26.74
N ARG A 178 -16.34 2.52 -27.94
CA ARG A 178 -17.67 1.95 -28.20
C ARG A 178 -17.70 0.41 -28.04
N ILE A 179 -16.67 -0.29 -28.51
CA ILE A 179 -16.50 -1.74 -28.29
C ILE A 179 -16.37 -2.03 -26.78
N ALA A 180 -15.52 -1.31 -26.05
CA ALA A 180 -15.35 -1.49 -24.61
C ALA A 180 -16.65 -1.27 -23.83
N GLY A 181 -17.39 -0.21 -24.15
CA GLY A 181 -18.73 0.09 -23.61
C GLY A 181 -19.85 -0.82 -24.08
N ARG A 182 -19.56 -1.86 -24.89
CA ARG A 182 -20.52 -2.81 -25.48
C ARG A 182 -21.69 -2.15 -26.24
N THR A 183 -21.50 -1.00 -26.86
CA THR A 183 -22.59 -0.30 -27.59
C THR A 183 -23.11 -1.12 -28.78
N PHE A 184 -22.28 -2.03 -29.31
CA PHE A 184 -22.65 -2.98 -30.36
C PHE A 184 -23.28 -4.29 -29.82
N GLY A 185 -23.53 -4.37 -28.51
CA GLY A 185 -24.12 -5.52 -27.83
C GLY A 185 -23.35 -6.80 -28.09
N ALA A 186 -24.06 -7.85 -28.53
CA ALA A 186 -23.51 -9.15 -28.88
C ALA A 186 -22.38 -9.11 -29.94
N ARG A 187 -22.35 -8.11 -30.82
CA ARG A 187 -21.35 -7.98 -31.89
C ARG A 187 -19.97 -7.49 -31.40
N SER A 188 -19.88 -6.97 -30.18
CA SER A 188 -18.68 -6.29 -29.66
C SER A 188 -17.42 -7.17 -29.70
N SER A 189 -17.55 -8.47 -29.46
CA SER A 189 -16.41 -9.42 -29.44
C SER A 189 -15.89 -9.75 -30.84
N ALA A 190 -16.77 -9.95 -31.82
CA ALA A 190 -16.38 -10.09 -33.22
C ALA A 190 -15.75 -8.79 -33.76
N LEU A 191 -16.28 -7.63 -33.35
CA LEU A 191 -15.69 -6.33 -33.68
C LEU A 191 -14.30 -6.13 -33.06
N LEU A 192 -14.06 -6.58 -31.83
CA LEU A 192 -12.73 -6.50 -31.21
C LEU A 192 -11.70 -7.31 -32.01
N LEU A 193 -12.04 -8.53 -32.42
CA LEU A 193 -11.16 -9.38 -33.23
C LEU A 193 -10.97 -8.84 -34.65
N ALA A 194 -12.03 -8.32 -35.27
CA ALA A 194 -11.99 -7.68 -36.58
C ALA A 194 -11.11 -6.41 -36.56
N ALA A 195 -11.21 -5.62 -35.50
CA ALA A 195 -10.42 -4.41 -35.31
C ALA A 195 -8.94 -4.73 -35.04
N ASP A 196 -8.61 -5.73 -34.21
CA ASP A 196 -7.23 -6.21 -34.06
C ASP A 196 -6.64 -6.66 -35.41
N ALA A 197 -7.41 -7.39 -36.23
CA ALA A 197 -7.00 -7.83 -37.56
C ALA A 197 -6.89 -6.71 -38.62
N VAL A 198 -7.39 -5.50 -38.35
CA VAL A 198 -7.40 -4.35 -39.28
C VAL A 198 -6.43 -3.24 -38.85
N PHE A 199 -6.27 -3.03 -37.54
CA PHE A 199 -5.44 -1.96 -36.97
C PHE A 199 -4.14 -2.46 -36.33
N ASP A 200 -3.98 -3.78 -36.13
CA ASP A 200 -2.85 -4.42 -35.42
C ASP A 200 -2.75 -3.97 -33.95
N TRP A 201 -3.90 -3.90 -33.28
CA TRP A 201 -4.06 -3.37 -31.91
C TRP A 201 -3.19 -4.05 -30.87
N ARG A 202 -2.98 -5.38 -30.96
CA ARG A 202 -2.03 -6.08 -30.07
C ARG A 202 -0.58 -5.60 -30.18
N ARG A 203 -0.17 -4.98 -31.28
CA ARG A 203 1.18 -4.41 -31.45
C ARG A 203 1.24 -2.91 -31.23
N ARG A 204 0.20 -2.19 -31.64
CA ARG A 204 0.14 -0.72 -31.59
C ARG A 204 -0.43 -0.16 -30.29
N GLY A 205 -1.13 -0.99 -29.51
CA GLY A 205 -1.98 -0.55 -28.39
C GLY A 205 -3.37 -0.17 -28.88
N VAL A 206 -4.36 -0.33 -27.99
CA VAL A 206 -5.75 0.10 -28.21
C VAL A 206 -5.98 1.48 -27.55
N GLY A 207 -5.23 1.79 -26.50
CA GLY A 207 -5.48 2.95 -25.64
C GLY A 207 -6.70 2.79 -24.72
N VAL A 208 -7.18 1.55 -24.57
CA VAL A 208 -8.35 1.19 -23.75
C VAL A 208 -8.04 -0.10 -22.97
N GLU A 209 -7.57 0.06 -21.74
CA GLU A 209 -7.04 -1.00 -20.87
C GLU A 209 -7.91 -2.28 -20.79
N PRO A 210 -9.26 -2.21 -20.66
CA PRO A 210 -10.10 -3.41 -20.68
C PRO A 210 -9.99 -4.25 -21.96
N LEU A 211 -9.82 -3.62 -23.13
CA LEU A 211 -9.69 -4.33 -24.40
C LEU A 211 -8.30 -4.93 -24.58
N GLU A 212 -7.27 -4.20 -24.15
CA GLU A 212 -5.89 -4.69 -24.15
C GLU A 212 -5.77 -5.94 -23.26
N HIS A 213 -6.35 -5.92 -22.05
CA HIS A 213 -6.39 -7.08 -21.17
C HIS A 213 -7.06 -8.32 -21.80
N ILE A 214 -8.12 -8.11 -22.58
CA ILE A 214 -8.86 -9.19 -23.27
C ILE A 214 -8.03 -9.76 -24.44
N LEU A 215 -7.45 -8.89 -25.28
CA LEU A 215 -6.58 -9.29 -26.39
C LEU A 215 -5.33 -10.03 -25.91
N ASP A 216 -4.70 -9.56 -24.83
CA ASP A 216 -3.56 -10.22 -24.19
C ASP A 216 -3.93 -11.59 -23.62
N SER A 217 -5.09 -11.67 -22.96
CA SER A 217 -5.60 -12.93 -22.40
C SER A 217 -5.86 -13.96 -23.52
N LEU A 218 -6.51 -13.54 -24.62
CA LEU A 218 -6.75 -14.35 -25.82
C LEU A 218 -5.47 -14.82 -26.48
N ALA A 219 -4.45 -13.96 -26.59
CA ALA A 219 -3.17 -14.28 -27.21
C ALA A 219 -2.33 -15.27 -26.37
N ARG A 220 -2.53 -15.28 -25.05
CA ARG A 220 -1.87 -16.22 -24.12
C ARG A 220 -2.58 -17.58 -24.04
N LEU A 221 -3.78 -17.76 -24.62
CA LEU A 221 -4.49 -19.03 -24.60
C LEU A 221 -3.76 -20.11 -25.45
N PRO A 222 -3.64 -21.36 -24.96
CA PRO A 222 -3.24 -22.50 -25.78
C PRO A 222 -4.11 -22.62 -27.05
N PRO A 223 -3.58 -23.08 -28.21
CA PRO A 223 -4.31 -23.06 -29.49
C PRO A 223 -5.71 -23.70 -29.48
N MET A 224 -5.90 -24.78 -28.71
CA MET A 224 -7.23 -25.39 -28.52
C MET A 224 -8.19 -24.44 -27.80
N LEU A 225 -7.73 -23.80 -26.72
CA LEU A 225 -8.53 -22.87 -25.93
C LEU A 225 -8.79 -21.57 -26.69
N HIS A 226 -7.84 -21.11 -27.51
CA HIS A 226 -8.06 -20.00 -28.43
C HIS A 226 -9.14 -20.34 -29.47
N LYS A 227 -9.08 -21.53 -30.11
CA LYS A 227 -10.13 -22.00 -31.04
C LYS A 227 -11.51 -22.13 -30.37
N VAL A 228 -11.56 -22.49 -29.09
CA VAL A 228 -12.80 -22.53 -28.32
C VAL A 228 -13.30 -21.11 -28.01
N ALA A 229 -12.44 -20.18 -27.60
CA ALA A 229 -12.83 -18.80 -27.30
C ALA A 229 -13.42 -18.09 -28.54
N THR A 230 -12.81 -18.28 -29.71
CA THR A 230 -13.36 -17.76 -30.98
C THR A 230 -14.59 -18.55 -31.43
N GLY A 231 -14.57 -19.88 -31.30
CA GLY A 231 -15.69 -20.75 -31.69
C GLY A 231 -16.97 -20.54 -30.87
N LEU A 232 -16.87 -20.13 -29.61
CA LEU A 232 -18.03 -19.82 -28.75
C LEU A 232 -18.78 -18.55 -29.16
N LEU A 233 -18.15 -17.65 -29.94
CA LEU A 233 -18.84 -16.55 -30.60
C LEU A 233 -19.85 -17.07 -31.65
N GLY A 234 -19.58 -18.27 -32.20
CA GLY A 234 -20.35 -19.00 -33.21
C GLY A 234 -21.82 -19.27 -32.86
N GLU A 235 -22.60 -19.66 -33.87
CA GLU A 235 -23.97 -20.14 -33.67
C GLU A 235 -23.97 -21.45 -32.86
N PRO A 236 -24.71 -21.55 -31.73
CA PRO A 236 -24.76 -22.75 -30.91
C PRO A 236 -25.49 -23.93 -31.59
N ASN A 237 -24.74 -24.73 -32.34
CA ASN A 237 -25.26 -25.91 -33.05
C ASN A 237 -24.53 -27.22 -32.67
N PRO A 238 -25.14 -28.40 -32.87
CA PRO A 238 -24.58 -29.68 -32.44
C PRO A 238 -23.26 -30.07 -33.12
N ASP A 239 -23.05 -29.64 -34.37
CA ASP A 239 -21.85 -29.98 -35.13
C ASP A 239 -20.63 -29.16 -34.69
N SER A 240 -20.80 -27.85 -34.49
CA SER A 240 -19.77 -27.00 -33.89
C SER A 240 -19.50 -27.38 -32.42
N ALA A 241 -20.53 -27.75 -31.65
CA ALA A 241 -20.35 -28.23 -30.28
C ALA A 241 -19.52 -29.54 -30.22
N ARG A 242 -19.69 -30.42 -31.21
CA ARG A 242 -18.87 -31.61 -31.42
C ARG A 242 -17.43 -31.26 -31.83
N GLU A 243 -17.24 -30.37 -32.80
CA GLU A 243 -15.91 -29.98 -33.29
C GLU A 243 -15.06 -29.32 -32.19
N LEU A 244 -15.68 -28.44 -31.40
CA LEU A 244 -15.07 -27.72 -30.29
C LEU A 244 -14.99 -28.55 -28.99
N LEU A 245 -15.53 -29.79 -28.98
CA LEU A 245 -15.56 -30.71 -27.83
C LEU A 245 -16.22 -30.10 -26.57
N LEU A 246 -17.31 -29.35 -26.76
CA LEU A 246 -18.03 -28.61 -25.71
C LEU A 246 -18.91 -29.51 -24.82
N THR A 247 -18.28 -30.51 -24.20
CA THR A 247 -18.93 -31.32 -23.16
C THR A 247 -19.33 -30.45 -21.95
N PRO A 248 -20.35 -30.81 -21.16
CA PRO A 248 -20.75 -30.03 -19.99
C PRO A 248 -19.62 -29.82 -18.98
N ARG A 249 -18.72 -30.80 -18.82
CA ARG A 249 -17.51 -30.66 -17.98
C ARG A 249 -16.52 -29.63 -18.56
N PHE A 250 -16.38 -29.59 -19.87
CA PHE A 250 -15.47 -28.64 -20.53
C PHE A 250 -16.05 -27.22 -20.57
N LEU A 251 -17.37 -27.08 -20.76
CA LEU A 251 -18.07 -25.80 -20.61
C LEU A 251 -17.93 -25.24 -19.19
N GLY A 252 -18.13 -26.06 -18.15
CA GLY A 252 -17.90 -25.63 -16.76
C GLY A 252 -16.43 -25.25 -16.47
N TYR A 253 -15.46 -25.93 -17.08
CA TYR A 253 -14.05 -25.54 -17.01
C TYR A 253 -13.80 -24.18 -17.67
N VAL A 254 -14.36 -23.96 -18.86
CA VAL A 254 -14.28 -22.67 -19.58
C VAL A 254 -14.91 -21.54 -18.77
N GLU A 255 -16.10 -21.76 -18.21
CA GLU A 255 -16.81 -20.80 -17.35
C GLU A 255 -15.96 -20.41 -16.13
N GLN A 256 -15.36 -21.39 -15.45
CA GLN A 256 -14.49 -21.15 -14.30
C GLN A 256 -13.18 -20.44 -14.67
N GLN A 257 -12.54 -20.80 -15.79
CA GLN A 257 -11.25 -20.21 -16.18
C GLN A 257 -11.37 -18.78 -16.72
N TRP A 258 -12.48 -18.43 -17.38
CA TRP A 258 -12.65 -17.13 -18.07
C TRP A 258 -13.69 -16.23 -17.41
N GLN A 259 -14.13 -16.56 -16.19
CA GLN A 259 -15.18 -15.87 -15.42
C GLN A 259 -15.08 -14.33 -15.44
N SER A 260 -13.87 -13.78 -15.41
CA SER A 260 -13.60 -12.33 -15.38
C SER A 260 -13.99 -11.58 -16.65
N TRP A 261 -13.94 -12.22 -17.82
CA TRP A 261 -14.19 -11.57 -19.13
C TRP A 261 -15.28 -12.25 -19.95
N LEU A 262 -15.70 -13.47 -19.61
CA LEU A 262 -16.77 -14.20 -20.31
C LEU A 262 -18.09 -13.42 -20.41
N LYS A 263 -18.47 -12.69 -19.36
CA LYS A 263 -19.68 -11.85 -19.35
C LYS A 263 -19.64 -10.69 -20.35
N TRP A 264 -18.44 -10.23 -20.69
CA TRP A 264 -18.21 -9.22 -21.73
C TRP A 264 -18.10 -9.90 -23.10
N TRP A 265 -17.39 -11.03 -23.16
CA TRP A 265 -17.09 -11.79 -24.38
C TRP A 265 -18.30 -12.44 -25.05
N LEU A 266 -19.27 -12.91 -24.27
CA LEU A 266 -20.48 -13.54 -24.78
C LEU A 266 -21.73 -12.74 -24.41
N PRO A 267 -22.82 -12.86 -25.18
CA PRO A 267 -24.15 -12.50 -24.73
C PRO A 267 -24.55 -13.30 -23.49
N GLU A 268 -25.50 -12.77 -22.72
CA GLU A 268 -26.18 -13.57 -21.69
C GLU A 268 -26.86 -14.80 -22.34
N GLU A 269 -26.97 -15.88 -21.57
CA GLU A 269 -27.51 -17.19 -22.01
C GLU A 269 -26.74 -17.94 -23.12
N GLN A 270 -25.78 -17.33 -23.83
CA GLN A 270 -25.06 -17.98 -24.93
C GLN A 270 -24.34 -19.29 -24.51
N LEU A 271 -23.73 -19.32 -23.32
CA LEU A 271 -23.16 -20.57 -22.75
C LEU A 271 -24.22 -21.63 -22.47
N HIS A 272 -25.43 -21.23 -22.07
CA HIS A 272 -26.54 -22.14 -21.87
C HIS A 272 -27.01 -22.74 -23.20
N HIS A 273 -27.10 -21.92 -24.26
CA HIS A 273 -27.40 -22.38 -25.61
C HIS A 273 -26.36 -23.39 -26.13
N TRP A 274 -25.07 -23.19 -25.87
CA TRP A 274 -24.03 -24.20 -26.15
C TRP A 274 -24.24 -25.50 -25.37
N GLY A 275 -24.65 -25.41 -24.10
CA GLY A 275 -25.07 -26.56 -23.30
C GLY A 275 -26.26 -27.32 -23.91
N LEU A 276 -27.28 -26.61 -24.39
CA LEU A 276 -28.44 -27.22 -25.07
C LEU A 276 -28.07 -27.84 -26.41
N ALA A 277 -27.21 -27.19 -27.20
CA ALA A 277 -26.70 -27.72 -28.47
C ALA A 277 -25.96 -29.05 -28.27
N TRP A 278 -25.16 -29.18 -27.21
CA TRP A 278 -24.53 -30.45 -26.83
C TRP A 278 -25.54 -31.57 -26.53
N HIS A 279 -26.64 -31.27 -25.82
CA HIS A 279 -27.64 -32.29 -25.45
C HIS A 279 -28.39 -32.86 -26.66
N ARG A 280 -28.48 -32.11 -27.77
CA ARG A 280 -29.06 -32.56 -29.04
C ARG A 280 -28.18 -33.58 -29.80
N ILE A 281 -26.92 -33.78 -29.40
CA ILE A 281 -26.03 -34.79 -30.02
C ILE A 281 -26.48 -36.22 -29.64
N PRO A 282 -26.48 -37.20 -30.57
CA PRO A 282 -26.81 -38.58 -30.26
C PRO A 282 -25.96 -39.20 -29.15
N ILE A 283 -26.56 -40.08 -28.33
CA ILE A 283 -25.95 -40.62 -27.11
C ILE A 283 -24.65 -41.37 -27.39
N GLY A 284 -24.61 -42.21 -28.43
CA GLY A 284 -23.41 -42.97 -28.81
C GLY A 284 -22.21 -42.06 -29.16
N THR A 285 -22.46 -40.92 -29.80
CA THR A 285 -21.42 -39.94 -30.13
C THR A 285 -20.94 -39.16 -28.91
N ARG A 286 -21.82 -38.87 -27.94
CA ARG A 286 -21.45 -38.21 -26.68
C ARG A 286 -20.52 -39.07 -25.81
N ALA A 287 -20.72 -40.39 -25.80
CA ALA A 287 -19.92 -41.30 -24.97
C ALA A 287 -18.43 -41.34 -25.38
N SER A 288 -18.13 -41.44 -26.67
CA SER A 288 -16.75 -41.44 -27.17
C SER A 288 -16.07 -40.08 -27.01
N MET A 289 -16.79 -38.98 -27.24
CA MET A 289 -16.27 -37.62 -27.03
C MET A 289 -15.95 -37.33 -25.56
N GLY A 290 -16.71 -37.86 -24.60
CA GLY A 290 -16.44 -37.68 -23.17
C GLY A 290 -15.04 -38.17 -22.75
N LEU A 291 -14.58 -39.29 -23.33
CA LEU A 291 -13.23 -39.83 -23.12
C LEU A 291 -12.15 -38.93 -23.75
N VAL A 292 -12.36 -38.51 -24.99
CA VAL A 292 -11.41 -37.64 -25.72
C VAL A 292 -11.26 -36.27 -25.05
N ALA A 293 -12.37 -35.66 -24.63
CA ALA A 293 -12.37 -34.40 -23.89
C ALA A 293 -11.70 -34.54 -22.52
N GLY A 294 -11.96 -35.65 -21.80
CA GLY A 294 -11.30 -35.96 -20.53
C GLY A 294 -9.78 -36.08 -20.66
N ALA A 295 -9.30 -36.79 -21.70
CA ALA A 295 -7.87 -36.92 -21.97
C ALA A 295 -7.20 -35.57 -22.33
N LYS A 296 -7.87 -34.73 -23.13
CA LYS A 296 -7.36 -33.36 -23.44
C LYS A 296 -7.33 -32.46 -22.21
N LEU A 297 -8.35 -32.50 -21.35
CA LEU A 297 -8.39 -31.77 -20.09
C LEU A 297 -7.28 -32.22 -19.13
N ALA A 298 -7.05 -33.53 -18.99
CA ALA A 298 -5.95 -34.06 -18.19
C ALA A 298 -4.58 -33.58 -18.72
N GLY A 299 -4.37 -33.59 -20.04
CA GLY A 299 -3.15 -33.08 -20.68
C GLY A 299 -2.94 -31.57 -20.50
N LEU A 300 -4.02 -30.77 -20.53
CA LEU A 300 -3.97 -29.33 -20.23
C LEU A 300 -3.65 -29.08 -18.76
N ALA A 301 -4.29 -29.79 -17.84
CA ALA A 301 -4.01 -29.71 -16.41
C ALA A 301 -2.54 -30.07 -16.10
N LEU A 302 -2.01 -31.13 -16.71
CA LEU A 302 -0.60 -31.51 -16.58
C LEU A 302 0.35 -30.42 -17.10
N LYS A 303 0.03 -29.78 -18.23
CA LYS A 303 0.83 -28.68 -18.79
C LYS A 303 0.79 -27.42 -17.93
N VAL A 304 -0.36 -27.08 -17.33
CA VAL A 304 -0.48 -25.96 -16.39
C VAL A 304 0.26 -26.25 -15.08
N LEU A 305 0.19 -27.49 -14.56
CA LEU A 305 1.00 -27.90 -13.41
C LEU A 305 2.49 -27.83 -13.73
N GLY A 306 2.92 -28.38 -14.87
CA GLY A 306 4.32 -28.36 -15.32
C GLY A 306 4.85 -26.94 -15.53
N ALA A 307 4.05 -26.04 -16.12
CA ALA A 307 4.41 -24.63 -16.26
C ALA A 307 4.50 -23.91 -14.91
N ARG A 308 3.58 -24.16 -13.97
CA ARG A 308 3.65 -23.61 -12.61
C ARG A 308 4.86 -24.13 -11.84
N LEU A 309 5.22 -25.40 -11.99
CA LEU A 309 6.43 -25.98 -11.39
C LEU A 309 7.72 -25.44 -12.04
N ALA A 310 7.75 -25.22 -13.36
CA ALA A 310 8.88 -24.62 -14.05
C ALA A 310 9.07 -23.14 -13.67
N ILE A 311 7.98 -22.38 -13.56
CA ILE A 311 7.99 -20.99 -13.08
C ILE A 311 8.42 -20.94 -11.61
N ALA A 312 7.91 -21.82 -10.75
CA ALA A 312 8.38 -21.94 -9.37
C ALA A 312 9.88 -22.28 -9.30
N GLY A 313 10.37 -23.18 -10.15
CA GLY A 313 11.79 -23.51 -10.27
C GLY A 313 12.65 -22.31 -10.69
N LEU A 314 12.22 -21.56 -11.70
CA LEU A 314 12.91 -20.33 -12.15
C LEU A 314 12.87 -19.22 -11.09
N ILE A 315 11.74 -19.03 -10.40
CA ILE A 315 11.61 -18.08 -9.29
C ILE A 315 12.53 -18.49 -8.14
N VAL A 316 12.64 -19.78 -7.80
CA VAL A 316 13.56 -20.26 -6.76
C VAL A 316 15.02 -20.04 -7.16
N VAL A 317 15.42 -20.33 -8.40
CA VAL A 317 16.80 -20.09 -8.86
C VAL A 317 17.13 -18.59 -8.92
N ALA A 318 16.22 -17.75 -9.43
CA ALA A 318 16.38 -16.30 -9.44
C ALA A 318 16.42 -15.72 -8.01
N ALA A 319 15.55 -16.19 -7.12
CA ALA A 319 15.54 -15.80 -5.72
C ALA A 319 16.86 -16.20 -5.03
N ILE A 320 17.38 -17.41 -5.24
CA ILE A 320 18.69 -17.84 -4.69
C ILE A 320 19.83 -16.92 -5.17
N PHE A 321 19.84 -16.53 -6.44
CA PHE A 321 20.87 -15.66 -7.01
C PHE A 321 20.79 -14.20 -6.50
N VAL A 322 19.57 -13.67 -6.39
CA VAL A 322 19.31 -12.32 -5.87
C VAL A 322 19.53 -12.25 -4.35
N PHE A 323 19.13 -13.29 -3.59
CA PHE A 323 19.41 -13.36 -2.15
C PHE A 323 20.92 -13.38 -1.88
N ARG A 324 21.72 -14.15 -2.64
CA ARG A 324 23.18 -14.20 -2.45
C ARG A 324 23.85 -12.83 -2.64
N THR A 325 23.42 -12.06 -3.64
CA THR A 325 24.04 -10.78 -3.98
C THR A 325 23.55 -9.61 -3.10
N ILE A 326 22.35 -9.68 -2.54
CA ILE A 326 21.81 -8.68 -1.60
C ILE A 326 22.29 -8.97 -0.16
N ALA A 327 22.26 -10.23 0.29
CA ALA A 327 22.59 -10.61 1.67
C ALA A 327 24.03 -10.20 2.07
N ASP A 328 25.00 -10.30 1.18
CA ASP A 328 26.40 -9.93 1.47
C ASP A 328 26.58 -8.41 1.71
N ARG A 329 25.67 -7.56 1.21
CA ARG A 329 25.76 -6.10 1.37
C ARG A 329 24.87 -5.52 2.47
N THR A 330 23.73 -6.14 2.77
CA THR A 330 22.84 -5.68 3.86
C THR A 330 23.22 -6.28 5.21
N SER A 331 23.59 -7.57 5.27
CA SER A 331 23.99 -8.20 6.54
C SER A 331 25.23 -7.54 7.15
N GLY A 332 26.26 -7.22 6.35
CA GLY A 332 27.45 -6.53 6.84
C GLY A 332 27.15 -5.16 7.49
N LYS A 333 26.17 -4.41 6.99
CA LYS A 333 25.75 -3.13 7.58
C LYS A 333 24.88 -3.32 8.83
N GLN A 334 23.92 -4.24 8.80
CA GLN A 334 23.06 -4.51 9.97
C GLN A 334 23.85 -5.13 11.13
N VAL A 335 24.71 -6.14 10.86
CA VAL A 335 25.61 -6.73 11.86
C VAL A 335 26.59 -5.70 12.41
N ALA A 336 27.12 -4.79 11.58
CA ALA A 336 27.95 -3.69 12.09
C ALA A 336 27.17 -2.71 12.99
N GLN A 337 25.91 -2.38 12.64
CA GLN A 337 25.04 -1.53 13.45
C GLN A 337 24.63 -2.18 14.78
N GLU A 338 24.22 -3.45 14.76
CA GLU A 338 23.90 -4.24 15.96
C GLU A 338 25.12 -4.40 16.87
N LYS A 339 26.29 -4.73 16.28
CA LYS A 339 27.55 -4.80 17.03
C LYS A 339 27.92 -3.44 17.64
N GLN A 340 27.73 -2.34 16.92
CA GLN A 340 27.97 -0.99 17.45
C GLN A 340 26.97 -0.62 18.57
N ALA A 341 25.70 -1.00 18.44
CA ALA A 341 24.71 -0.81 19.50
C ALA A 341 25.10 -1.55 20.79
N CYS A 342 25.58 -2.80 20.65
CA CYS A 342 26.13 -3.56 21.76
C CYS A 342 27.40 -2.91 22.35
N VAL A 343 28.34 -2.43 21.52
CA VAL A 343 29.54 -1.68 21.99
C VAL A 343 29.14 -0.47 22.82
N ASN A 344 28.17 0.31 22.35
CA ASN A 344 27.68 1.50 23.05
C ASN A 344 27.00 1.14 24.39
N ALA A 345 26.14 0.11 24.40
CA ALA A 345 25.44 -0.34 25.60
C ALA A 345 26.41 -0.76 26.73
N TYR A 346 27.53 -1.40 26.39
CA TYR A 346 28.61 -1.70 27.33
C TYR A 346 29.44 -0.47 27.72
N ALA A 347 29.73 0.45 26.79
CA ALA A 347 30.53 1.64 27.05
C ALA A 347 29.96 2.50 28.18
N ASP A 348 28.65 2.74 28.20
CA ASP A 348 27.96 3.48 29.28
C ASP A 348 28.19 2.87 30.67
N ARG A 349 28.28 1.53 30.76
CA ARG A 349 28.46 0.81 32.03
C ARG A 349 29.92 0.84 32.46
N ARG A 350 30.87 0.71 31.52
CA ARG A 350 32.32 0.90 31.78
C ARG A 350 32.60 2.28 32.37
N LEU A 351 32.02 3.34 31.80
CA LEU A 351 32.17 4.72 32.28
C LEU A 351 31.68 4.90 33.73
N ASN A 352 30.70 4.10 34.16
CA ASN A 352 30.15 4.12 35.52
C ASN A 352 30.72 2.99 36.40
N GLY A 353 31.78 2.29 36.00
CA GLY A 353 32.37 1.20 36.77
C GLY A 353 31.44 0.02 37.03
N TRP A 354 30.44 -0.20 36.16
CA TRP A 354 29.34 -1.14 36.36
C TRP A 354 28.46 -0.86 37.59
N HIS A 355 28.40 0.40 38.02
CA HIS A 355 27.45 0.82 39.03
C HIS A 355 26.13 1.38 38.46
N ASP A 356 25.09 1.37 39.30
CA ASP A 356 23.74 1.87 39.02
C ASP A 356 23.13 1.26 37.73
N VAL A 357 23.32 -0.04 37.52
CA VAL A 357 22.87 -0.72 36.30
C VAL A 357 21.34 -0.79 36.28
N PRO A 358 20.66 -0.24 35.25
CA PRO A 358 19.22 -0.44 35.08
C PRO A 358 18.90 -1.94 34.97
N SER A 359 17.93 -2.45 35.74
CA SER A 359 17.50 -3.83 35.58
C SER A 359 16.93 -4.08 34.18
N ASN A 360 16.08 -3.18 33.65
CA ASN A 360 15.52 -3.28 32.29
C ASN A 360 16.54 -3.38 31.12
N LYS A 361 17.84 -3.15 31.37
CA LYS A 361 18.90 -3.32 30.35
C LYS A 361 19.62 -4.66 30.41
N LEU A 362 19.47 -5.48 31.46
CA LEU A 362 20.23 -6.73 31.57
C LEU A 362 19.91 -7.69 30.41
N TYR A 363 18.65 -7.79 29.97
CA TYR A 363 18.30 -8.59 28.78
C TYR A 363 19.08 -8.15 27.53
N SER A 364 19.10 -6.85 27.24
CA SER A 364 19.80 -6.30 26.08
C SER A 364 21.32 -6.44 26.18
N LEU A 365 21.88 -6.36 27.39
CA LEU A 365 23.30 -6.61 27.60
C LEU A 365 23.61 -8.12 27.45
N ARG A 366 22.75 -9.00 27.98
CA ARG A 366 22.90 -10.47 27.88
C ARG A 366 22.84 -10.94 26.43
N SER A 367 21.92 -10.42 25.61
CA SER A 367 21.87 -10.75 24.18
C SER A 367 23.13 -10.30 23.43
N CYS A 368 23.74 -9.19 23.85
CA CYS A 368 25.04 -8.74 23.35
C CYS A 368 26.25 -9.60 23.80
N ARG A 369 26.11 -10.62 24.68
CA ARG A 369 27.21 -11.56 25.00
C ARG A 369 27.65 -12.34 23.75
N SER A 370 26.72 -12.79 22.91
CA SER A 370 27.03 -13.58 21.71
C SER A 370 27.83 -12.80 20.65
N GLN A 371 27.81 -11.46 20.71
CA GLN A 371 28.49 -10.56 19.76
C GLN A 371 29.98 -10.34 20.08
N GLY A 372 30.47 -10.84 21.23
CA GLY A 372 31.91 -10.79 21.59
C GLY A 372 32.49 -9.38 21.79
N VAL A 373 31.65 -8.38 22.08
CA VAL A 373 32.07 -6.97 22.26
C VAL A 373 32.41 -6.57 23.70
N HIS A 374 32.24 -7.50 24.63
CA HIS A 374 32.44 -7.31 26.06
C HIS A 374 33.88 -7.62 26.47
N THR A 375 34.38 -6.91 27.48
CA THR A 375 35.67 -7.15 28.13
C THR A 375 35.51 -8.06 29.36
N ILE A 376 36.61 -8.52 29.95
CA ILE A 376 36.57 -9.30 31.20
C ILE A 376 35.90 -8.50 32.36
N PRO A 377 36.20 -7.21 32.58
CA PRO A 377 35.43 -6.37 33.51
C PRO A 377 33.92 -6.31 33.21
N ASP A 378 33.52 -6.34 31.93
CA ASP A 378 32.09 -6.33 31.56
C ASP A 378 31.39 -7.66 31.88
N GLN A 379 32.06 -8.79 31.67
CA GLN A 379 31.54 -10.09 32.09
C GLN A 379 31.35 -10.09 33.61
N ARG A 380 32.34 -9.62 34.37
CA ARG A 380 32.29 -9.55 35.83
C ARG A 380 31.17 -8.63 36.34
N GLY A 381 31.05 -7.42 35.80
CA GLY A 381 29.98 -6.48 36.16
C GLY A 381 28.59 -7.02 35.81
N MET A 382 28.45 -7.67 34.65
CA MET A 382 27.22 -8.35 34.26
C MET A 382 26.88 -9.52 35.18
N ASP A 383 27.81 -10.42 35.43
CA ASP A 383 27.56 -11.63 36.23
C ASP A 383 27.23 -11.25 37.70
N GLN A 384 27.76 -10.13 38.20
CA GLN A 384 27.36 -9.54 39.49
C GLN A 384 25.94 -8.97 39.45
N ALA A 385 25.61 -8.16 38.44
CA ALA A 385 24.26 -7.60 38.29
C ALA A 385 23.20 -8.69 38.08
N GLU A 386 23.51 -9.76 37.32
CA GLU A 386 22.65 -10.93 37.18
C GLU A 386 22.52 -11.73 38.47
N ARG A 387 23.59 -11.90 39.25
CA ARG A 387 23.55 -12.57 40.55
C ARG A 387 22.60 -11.86 41.52
N ILE A 388 22.64 -10.53 41.55
CA ILE A 388 21.68 -9.71 42.31
C ILE A 388 20.26 -9.93 41.75
N ALA A 389 20.08 -9.74 40.45
CA ALA A 389 18.77 -9.80 39.79
C ALA A 389 18.03 -11.14 39.98
N ARG A 390 18.74 -12.27 39.92
CA ARG A 390 18.15 -13.61 40.11
C ARG A 390 17.61 -13.85 41.52
N VAL A 391 18.09 -13.12 42.52
CA VAL A 391 17.60 -13.21 43.90
C VAL A 391 16.43 -12.26 44.15
N LEU A 392 16.35 -11.15 43.41
CA LEU A 392 15.31 -10.14 43.59
C LEU A 392 13.93 -10.50 43.00
N VAL A 393 13.81 -11.61 42.26
CA VAL A 393 12.59 -12.00 41.53
C VAL A 393 12.24 -13.45 41.83
N ASP A 394 10.95 -13.75 41.98
CA ASP A 394 10.48 -15.13 42.12
C ASP A 394 10.74 -15.94 40.82
N PRO A 395 11.44 -17.09 40.86
CA PRO A 395 11.70 -17.91 39.67
C PRO A 395 10.45 -18.34 38.88
N SER A 396 9.27 -18.33 39.50
CA SER A 396 7.99 -18.64 38.84
C SER A 396 7.40 -17.47 38.04
N THR A 397 7.82 -16.22 38.28
CA THR A 397 7.28 -15.03 37.60
C THR A 397 8.10 -14.58 36.38
N GLY A 398 9.30 -15.13 36.19
CA GLY A 398 10.16 -14.89 35.03
C GLY A 398 11.50 -14.23 35.39
N TRP A 399 12.03 -13.41 34.49
CA TRP A 399 13.27 -12.64 34.74
C TRP A 399 12.95 -11.20 35.15
N ILE A 400 13.91 -10.55 35.83
CA ILE A 400 13.81 -9.14 36.24
C ILE A 400 13.52 -8.18 35.08
N ASP A 401 13.94 -8.58 33.88
CA ASP A 401 13.81 -7.82 32.63
C ASP A 401 12.38 -7.85 32.06
N SER A 402 11.56 -8.81 32.48
CA SER A 402 10.19 -9.04 31.99
C SER A 402 9.10 -8.42 32.87
N SER A 403 9.45 -7.79 33.99
CA SER A 403 8.48 -7.08 34.83
C SER A 403 8.32 -5.63 34.36
N PRO A 404 7.15 -5.24 33.79
CA PRO A 404 6.90 -3.87 33.36
C PRO A 404 6.66 -2.90 34.53
N LEU A 405 6.73 -3.39 35.77
CA LEU A 405 6.44 -2.62 36.98
C LEU A 405 7.70 -1.87 37.45
N TRP A 406 8.72 -2.59 37.89
CA TRP A 406 9.88 -1.98 38.56
C TRP A 406 11.16 -1.89 37.70
N GLY A 407 11.15 -2.39 36.46
CA GLY A 407 12.30 -2.43 35.56
C GLY A 407 12.98 -1.09 35.24
N ASP A 408 12.18 0.00 35.16
CA ASP A 408 12.68 1.33 34.80
C ASP A 408 13.31 2.09 36.00
N TYR A 409 12.90 1.72 37.23
CA TYR A 409 13.28 2.40 38.47
C TYR A 409 14.42 1.70 39.20
N LEU A 410 14.51 0.36 39.09
CA LEU A 410 15.46 -0.47 39.83
C LEU A 410 16.88 -0.34 39.27
N ARG A 411 17.80 0.05 40.16
CA ARG A 411 19.25 0.17 39.91
C ARG A 411 19.97 -0.95 40.67
N LEU A 412 20.88 -1.64 39.99
CA LEU A 412 21.65 -2.76 40.54
C LEU A 412 23.12 -2.36 40.72
N ASN A 413 23.78 -2.93 41.72
CA ASN A 413 25.16 -2.63 42.10
C ASN A 413 25.40 -1.12 42.27
N THR A 414 24.68 -0.48 43.19
CA THR A 414 24.68 0.98 43.35
C THR A 414 26.07 1.57 43.63
N LYS A 415 26.29 2.85 43.28
CA LYS A 415 27.56 3.56 43.57
C LYS A 415 27.90 3.66 45.06
N ASP A 416 26.91 3.65 45.94
CA ASP A 416 27.09 3.64 47.40
C ASP A 416 27.26 2.22 47.98
N GLY A 417 27.56 1.23 47.14
CA GLY A 417 28.00 -0.11 47.56
C GLY A 417 26.89 -1.08 47.98
N ARG A 418 25.62 -0.67 47.82
CA ARG A 418 24.43 -1.51 48.02
C ARG A 418 24.17 -2.37 46.78
N ALA A 419 23.61 -3.54 46.99
CA ALA A 419 23.26 -4.48 45.93
C ALA A 419 22.17 -3.92 44.99
N PHE A 420 21.21 -3.17 45.52
CA PHE A 420 20.18 -2.50 44.74
C PHE A 420 19.73 -1.17 45.35
N GLY A 421 19.08 -0.35 44.53
CA GLY A 421 18.46 0.92 44.90
C GLY A 421 17.46 1.35 43.84
N PHE A 422 16.86 2.53 44.01
CA PHE A 422 15.82 3.03 43.12
C PHE A 422 16.10 4.47 42.70
N GLU A 423 15.72 4.79 41.46
CA GLU A 423 15.74 6.15 40.94
C GLU A 423 14.31 6.70 40.80
N ARG A 424 14.08 7.88 41.37
CA ARG A 424 12.78 8.57 41.38
C ARG A 424 12.52 9.26 40.05
N VAL A 425 12.20 8.48 39.02
CA VAL A 425 11.73 8.96 37.71
C VAL A 425 10.20 8.91 37.62
N GLY A 426 9.60 9.64 36.68
CA GLY A 426 8.15 9.64 36.45
C GLY A 426 7.32 10.39 37.51
N SER A 427 6.02 10.10 37.59
CA SER A 427 5.13 10.69 38.59
C SER A 427 5.22 9.96 39.93
N VAL A 428 5.01 10.69 41.04
CA VAL A 428 5.05 10.11 42.40
C VAL A 428 4.05 8.94 42.57
N PRO A 429 2.79 8.99 42.08
CA PRO A 429 1.88 7.85 42.14
C PRO A 429 2.44 6.60 41.44
N SER A 430 2.99 6.75 40.22
CA SER A 430 3.53 5.64 39.44
C SER A 430 4.81 5.05 40.06
N TYR A 431 5.75 5.91 40.48
CA TYR A 431 6.94 5.45 41.22
C TYR A 431 6.53 4.66 42.47
N CYS A 432 5.66 5.24 43.30
CA CYS A 432 5.24 4.64 44.56
C CYS A 432 4.38 3.38 44.38
N ALA A 433 3.62 3.22 43.30
CA ALA A 433 2.99 1.93 42.98
C ALA A 433 4.03 0.82 42.78
N ASN A 434 5.11 1.11 42.04
CA ASN A 434 6.11 0.11 41.66
C ASN A 434 7.08 -0.25 42.81
N ILE A 435 7.47 0.73 43.64
CA ILE A 435 8.23 0.45 44.88
C ILE A 435 7.43 -0.44 45.84
N ARG A 436 6.12 -0.21 45.96
CA ARG A 436 5.23 -1.05 46.78
C ARG A 436 5.15 -2.48 46.25
N ALA A 437 4.93 -2.65 44.94
CA ALA A 437 4.90 -3.96 44.30
C ALA A 437 6.20 -4.75 44.55
N PHE A 438 7.36 -4.11 44.35
CA PHE A 438 8.67 -4.74 44.61
C PHE A 438 8.85 -5.14 46.09
N ALA A 439 8.43 -4.29 47.03
CA ALA A 439 8.56 -4.58 48.46
C ALA A 439 7.75 -5.82 48.89
N LEU A 440 6.62 -6.08 48.23
CA LEU A 440 5.71 -7.20 48.52
C LEU A 440 6.22 -8.57 48.09
N GLU A 441 7.11 -8.62 47.11
CA GLU A 441 7.71 -9.89 46.68
C GLU A 441 8.58 -10.51 47.78
N GLY A 442 9.09 -9.71 48.73
CA GLY A 442 9.91 -10.16 49.87
C GLY A 442 11.27 -10.75 49.48
N MET A 443 11.50 -11.01 48.20
CA MET A 443 12.71 -11.60 47.61
C MET A 443 13.98 -10.81 47.95
N TRP A 444 13.87 -9.49 48.12
CA TRP A 444 14.95 -8.61 48.57
C TRP A 444 15.54 -8.98 49.95
N LEU A 445 14.79 -9.65 50.83
CA LEU A 445 15.31 -10.16 52.12
C LEU A 445 16.34 -11.28 51.92
N LYS A 446 16.25 -12.05 50.83
CA LYS A 446 17.09 -13.23 50.56
C LYS A 446 18.50 -12.85 50.06
N LEU A 447 18.71 -11.58 49.73
CA LEU A 447 19.95 -11.06 49.13
C LEU A 447 21.06 -10.78 50.15
N GLY A 448 20.74 -10.64 51.44
CA GLY A 448 21.72 -10.39 52.51
C GLY A 448 22.17 -8.94 52.69
N ASP A 449 21.80 -8.03 51.79
CA ASP A 449 22.29 -6.65 51.83
C ASP A 449 21.42 -5.74 52.72
N VAL A 450 21.77 -5.68 54.01
CA VAL A 450 21.09 -4.85 55.02
C VAL A 450 21.02 -3.36 54.61
N PRO A 451 22.08 -2.73 54.04
CA PRO A 451 21.99 -1.38 53.46
C PRO A 451 20.92 -1.19 52.38
N ALA A 452 20.82 -2.08 51.38
CA ALA A 452 19.75 -1.99 50.37
C ALA A 452 18.36 -2.19 50.97
N ALA A 453 18.21 -3.19 51.85
CA ALA A 453 16.96 -3.44 52.58
C ALA A 453 16.51 -2.20 53.37
N THR A 454 17.42 -1.55 54.09
CA THR A 454 17.17 -0.34 54.88
C THR A 454 16.72 0.81 53.98
N ALA A 455 17.37 0.97 52.83
CA ALA A 455 17.01 2.01 51.85
C ALA A 455 15.62 1.75 51.24
N LEU A 456 15.27 0.50 50.91
CA LEU A 456 13.94 0.14 50.43
C LEU A 456 12.85 0.50 51.44
N VAL A 457 13.04 0.16 52.71
CA VAL A 457 12.06 0.49 53.77
C VAL A 457 11.87 2.01 53.88
N ARG A 458 12.94 2.80 53.73
CA ARG A 458 12.86 4.27 53.74
C ARG A 458 12.20 4.85 52.50
N GLU A 459 12.41 4.29 51.30
CA GLU A 459 11.68 4.67 50.09
C GLU A 459 10.18 4.34 50.20
N VAL A 460 9.84 3.18 50.75
CA VAL A 460 8.46 2.76 51.03
C VAL A 460 7.79 3.72 52.03
N ALA A 461 8.48 4.11 53.10
CA ALA A 461 7.99 5.09 54.08
C ALA A 461 7.81 6.49 53.48
N TRP A 462 8.76 6.96 52.66
CA TRP A 462 8.64 8.22 51.93
C TRP A 462 7.41 8.20 51.00
N CYS A 463 7.22 7.12 50.26
CA CYS A 463 6.04 6.94 49.42
C CYS A 463 4.72 6.96 50.20
N GLN A 464 4.66 6.34 51.39
CA GLN A 464 3.47 6.43 52.24
C GLN A 464 3.20 7.89 52.65
N ALA A 465 4.23 8.65 53.03
CA ALA A 465 4.09 10.06 53.41
C ALA A 465 3.60 10.95 52.25
N GLN A 466 4.13 10.76 51.03
CA GLN A 466 3.69 11.51 49.85
C GLN A 466 2.23 11.23 49.47
N LEU A 467 1.81 9.96 49.50
CA LEU A 467 0.43 9.58 49.18
C LEU A 467 -0.58 10.10 50.23
N LEU A 468 -0.19 10.11 51.51
CA LEU A 468 -1.00 10.72 52.57
C LEU A 468 -1.10 12.24 52.41
N ALA A 469 -0.01 12.93 52.07
CA ALA A 469 -0.02 14.37 51.81
C ALA A 469 -0.95 14.72 50.62
N ALA A 470 -0.80 14.03 49.48
CA ALA A 470 -1.63 14.24 48.30
C ALA A 470 -3.13 14.02 48.59
N LYS A 471 -3.46 13.01 49.42
CA LYS A 471 -4.83 12.75 49.89
C LYS A 471 -5.38 13.87 50.78
N ASN A 472 -4.59 14.35 51.73
CA ASN A 472 -4.99 15.44 52.64
C ASN A 472 -5.19 16.78 51.91
N GLU A 473 -4.45 17.01 50.81
CA GLU A 473 -4.55 18.21 49.98
C GLU A 473 -5.62 18.10 48.87
N GLY A 474 -6.34 16.98 48.77
CA GLY A 474 -7.34 16.75 47.71
C GLY A 474 -6.76 16.61 46.30
N ARG A 475 -5.45 16.38 46.16
CA ARG A 475 -4.73 16.19 44.88
C ARG A 475 -4.69 14.72 44.43
N ASP A 476 -5.53 13.89 45.02
CA ASP A 476 -5.56 12.43 44.83
C ASP A 476 -6.38 12.03 43.58
N ASN A 477 -5.67 11.89 42.45
CA ASN A 477 -6.25 11.49 41.17
C ASN A 477 -6.66 10.01 41.16
N ALA A 478 -7.94 9.73 41.41
CA ALA A 478 -8.52 8.37 41.32
C ALA A 478 -8.23 7.66 39.98
N ARG A 479 -8.02 8.40 38.88
CA ARG A 479 -7.73 7.83 37.55
C ARG A 479 -6.32 7.23 37.45
N GLU A 480 -5.33 7.78 38.15
CA GLU A 480 -3.96 7.22 38.19
C GLU A 480 -3.89 5.95 39.05
N ARG A 481 -4.71 5.86 40.12
CA ARG A 481 -4.83 4.65 40.96
C ARG A 481 -5.32 3.43 40.18
N VAL A 482 -6.28 3.62 39.27
CA VAL A 482 -6.86 2.52 38.47
C VAL A 482 -5.88 1.96 37.44
N THR A 483 -4.98 2.77 36.87
CA THR A 483 -4.07 2.34 35.79
C THR A 483 -2.95 1.41 36.28
N TYR A 484 -2.39 1.66 37.47
CA TYR A 484 -1.28 0.88 38.03
C TYR A 484 -1.68 -0.09 39.16
N GLY A 485 -2.99 -0.18 39.44
CA GLY A 485 -3.59 -1.29 40.17
C GLY A 485 -3.57 -1.18 41.69
N GLU A 486 -4.76 -1.03 42.28
CA GLU A 486 -5.03 -1.26 43.71
C GLU A 486 -4.87 -2.75 44.14
N ARG A 487 -4.37 -3.63 43.26
CA ARG A 487 -4.22 -5.10 43.49
C ARG A 487 -3.18 -5.49 44.55
N HIS A 488 -2.38 -4.54 45.03
CA HIS A 488 -1.20 -4.82 45.85
C HIS A 488 -1.17 -4.03 47.17
N GLU A 489 -2.30 -3.50 47.65
CA GLU A 489 -2.33 -2.91 49.00
C GLU A 489 -2.46 -4.01 50.08
N SER A 490 -1.31 -4.46 50.60
CA SER A 490 -1.27 -5.36 51.76
C SER A 490 -1.02 -4.56 53.04
N ASP A 491 -2.09 -4.27 53.78
CA ASP A 491 -2.03 -3.68 55.13
C ASP A 491 -1.11 -4.45 56.07
N ALA A 492 -0.96 -5.76 55.87
CA ALA A 492 -0.06 -6.61 56.62
C ALA A 492 1.43 -6.28 56.37
N LEU A 493 1.86 -6.04 55.12
CA LEU A 493 3.24 -5.61 54.84
C LEU A 493 3.49 -4.23 55.44
N TRP A 494 2.53 -3.31 55.30
CA TRP A 494 2.63 -1.97 55.87
C TRP A 494 2.76 -1.99 57.40
N ALA A 495 1.94 -2.81 58.07
CA ALA A 495 2.06 -3.04 59.50
C ALA A 495 3.44 -3.61 59.85
N PHE A 496 3.89 -4.64 59.14
CA PHE A 496 5.19 -5.28 59.38
C PHE A 496 6.38 -4.30 59.23
N LEU A 497 6.48 -3.60 58.11
CA LEU A 497 7.62 -2.70 57.83
C LEU A 497 7.68 -1.53 58.84
N ARG A 498 6.54 -1.02 59.31
CA ARG A 498 6.47 0.01 60.37
C ARG A 498 7.02 -0.42 61.73
N HIS A 499 7.16 -1.72 61.99
CA HIS A 499 7.75 -2.24 63.23
C HIS A 499 9.27 -2.51 63.11
N THR A 500 9.86 -2.23 61.95
CA THR A 500 11.32 -2.33 61.74
C THR A 500 12.05 -1.07 62.20
N ASP A 501 13.29 -1.23 62.65
CA ASP A 501 14.23 -0.14 62.99
C ASP A 501 14.65 0.74 61.80
N ALA A 502 14.42 0.30 60.57
CA ALA A 502 14.64 1.08 59.36
C ALA A 502 13.54 2.11 59.07
N TRP A 503 12.36 1.99 59.69
CA TRP A 503 11.21 2.86 59.43
C TRP A 503 11.35 4.23 60.16
N PRO A 504 11.24 5.37 59.45
CA PRO A 504 11.31 6.70 60.08
C PRO A 504 10.22 6.90 61.15
N ASP A 505 10.59 7.47 62.29
CA ASP A 505 9.69 7.82 63.40
C ASP A 505 8.92 6.62 64.01
N GLY A 506 9.43 5.39 63.84
CA GLY A 506 8.86 4.18 64.45
C GLY A 506 8.89 4.25 65.98
N ALA A 507 7.72 4.44 66.60
CA ALA A 507 7.57 4.78 68.03
C ALA A 507 8.14 3.75 69.04
N ARG A 508 8.44 2.53 68.58
CA ARG A 508 9.24 1.45 69.21
C ARG A 508 9.49 0.39 68.14
N PRO A 509 10.69 0.29 67.53
CA PRO A 509 10.96 -0.81 66.62
C PRO A 509 11.00 -2.13 67.40
N ALA A 510 10.17 -3.08 66.98
CA ALA A 510 10.05 -4.40 67.62
C ALA A 510 10.95 -5.46 66.96
N LEU A 511 11.42 -5.20 65.74
CA LEU A 511 12.17 -6.14 64.92
C LEU A 511 13.37 -5.44 64.26
N PRO A 512 14.62 -5.83 64.58
CA PRO A 512 15.79 -5.36 63.84
C PRO A 512 15.75 -5.88 62.39
N LEU A 513 15.80 -4.99 61.40
CA LEU A 513 15.76 -5.37 59.98
C LEU A 513 16.96 -6.25 59.62
N GLU A 514 18.10 -6.04 60.26
CA GLU A 514 19.28 -6.89 60.11
C GLU A 514 18.99 -8.36 60.47
N SER A 515 18.25 -8.63 61.55
CA SER A 515 17.88 -10.00 61.94
C SER A 515 16.95 -10.65 60.91
N LEU A 516 16.04 -9.87 60.32
CA LEU A 516 15.14 -10.34 59.26
C LEU A 516 15.90 -10.68 57.97
N VAL A 517 16.80 -9.80 57.53
CA VAL A 517 17.64 -10.02 56.33
C VAL A 517 18.55 -11.24 56.54
N ARG A 518 19.34 -11.26 57.64
CA ARG A 518 20.25 -12.38 57.94
C ARG A 518 19.51 -13.71 58.08
N GLY A 519 18.33 -13.73 58.68
CA GLY A 519 17.51 -14.94 58.85
C GLY A 519 16.89 -15.49 57.56
N ASN A 520 16.78 -14.67 56.50
CA ASN A 520 16.23 -15.08 55.20
C ASN A 520 17.30 -15.29 54.11
N THR A 521 18.56 -14.96 54.40
CA THR A 521 19.67 -15.10 53.45
C THR A 521 20.20 -16.52 53.45
N ALA A 522 20.46 -17.09 52.28
CA ALA A 522 21.02 -18.43 52.17
C ALA A 522 22.44 -18.49 52.77
N ALA A 523 22.74 -19.55 53.53
CA ALA A 523 24.03 -19.70 54.20
C ALA A 523 25.20 -19.69 53.20
N GLY A 524 26.17 -18.80 53.41
CA GLY A 524 27.33 -18.63 52.53
C GLY A 524 27.05 -17.92 51.20
N PHE A 525 25.85 -17.36 50.99
CA PHE A 525 25.57 -16.52 49.84
C PHE A 525 26.14 -15.11 50.03
N ASP A 526 26.95 -14.66 49.06
CA ASP A 526 27.27 -13.25 48.84
C ASP A 526 26.84 -12.87 47.42
N TRP A 527 26.22 -11.69 47.28
CA TRP A 527 25.84 -11.10 46.00
C TRP A 527 27.04 -10.50 45.26
N ARG A 528 28.11 -10.16 45.99
CA ARG A 528 29.39 -9.71 45.43
C ARG A 528 30.13 -10.90 44.82
N LEU A 529 30.83 -10.67 43.72
CA LEU A 529 31.71 -11.69 43.16
C LEU A 529 33.03 -11.75 43.94
N PRO A 530 33.59 -12.95 44.21
CA PRO A 530 34.91 -13.09 44.84
C PRO A 530 35.96 -12.24 44.12
N THR A 531 36.80 -11.52 44.88
CA THR A 531 37.81 -10.56 44.38
C THR A 531 38.77 -11.20 43.40
#